data_AF-A0A549YFB3-F1
#
_entry.id   AF-A0A549YFB3-F1
#
_cell.length_a   1.000
_cell.length_b   1.000
_cell.length_c   1.000
_cell.angle_alpha   90.00
_cell.angle_beta   90.00
_cell.angle_gamma   90.00
#
_symmetry.space_group_name_H-M   'P 1'
#
loop_
_entity.id
_entity.type
_entity.pdbx_description
1 polymer ?
#
loop_
_entity_poly.entity_id
_entity_poly.type
_entity_poly.pdbx_seq_one_letter_code
_entity_poly.pdbx_strand_id
1 'polypeptide(L)'
;MLNMNALILIHIRFIKRIIHIGRLNIEMADVIKKKEGFAMYEHFILLHSDYSEGKRIAFHQVHQSVLGLKDFKEVTDKLKGFYPELSFGFHHVKTEAKTWESVVEYDKFFEDVFPVNKIETFTRFLSDEDEITSFDIANLITSKLECTHLKLQKLLYFFYVSYVKKYAEAPFKEKLIAWQHGPVVEEVYNTYKKYGRSSIDELIEDDNVLIHKDDAFKLSVYSRFLQTSSYGKYLDVLDETLDKYESYAAWSLVNLTHQPGTPWDIVTEGGRRLNKVIDEDLIKAYTMQH
;
A
#
# COMPACT_ATOMS: atom_id res chain seq x y z
N MET A 1 15.05 -17.73 -61.23
CA MET A 1 14.20 -17.16 -60.16
C MET A 1 13.79 -18.29 -59.24
N LEU A 2 14.31 -18.33 -58.01
CA LEU A 2 13.88 -19.31 -57.02
C LEU A 2 12.44 -19.02 -56.62
N ASN A 3 11.56 -20.01 -56.76
CA ASN A 3 10.13 -19.91 -56.48
C ASN A 3 9.90 -19.47 -55.02
N MET A 4 9.09 -18.43 -54.81
CA MET A 4 8.83 -17.81 -53.50
C MET A 4 8.36 -18.82 -52.44
N ASN A 5 7.68 -19.89 -52.86
CA ASN A 5 7.27 -21.00 -51.99
C ASN A 5 8.44 -21.82 -51.44
N ALA A 6 9.57 -21.91 -52.16
CA ALA A 6 10.76 -22.63 -51.70
C ALA A 6 11.49 -21.87 -50.60
N LEU A 7 11.52 -20.52 -50.64
CA LEU A 7 12.11 -19.70 -49.58
C LEU A 7 11.33 -19.80 -48.26
N ILE A 8 9.99 -19.82 -48.33
CA ILE A 8 9.10 -19.92 -47.14
C ILE A 8 9.29 -21.27 -46.44
N LEU A 9 9.39 -22.37 -47.20
CA LEU A 9 9.64 -23.71 -46.64
C LEU A 9 11.00 -23.84 -45.96
N ILE A 10 12.04 -23.17 -46.48
CA ILE A 10 13.37 -23.12 -45.85
C ILE A 10 13.31 -22.33 -44.53
N HIS A 11 12.61 -21.19 -44.50
CA HIS A 11 12.42 -20.39 -43.29
C HIS A 11 11.63 -21.12 -42.20
N ILE A 12 10.54 -21.82 -42.55
CA ILE A 12 9.77 -22.61 -41.57
C ILE A 12 10.59 -23.77 -41.01
N ARG A 13 11.40 -24.45 -41.83
CA ARG A 13 12.32 -25.50 -41.35
C ARG A 13 13.40 -24.92 -40.44
N PHE A 14 13.91 -23.72 -40.72
CA PHE A 14 14.90 -23.04 -39.89
C PHE A 14 14.30 -22.61 -38.55
N ILE A 15 13.10 -22.02 -38.53
CA ILE A 15 12.37 -21.64 -37.32
C ILE A 15 12.01 -22.88 -36.48
N LYS A 16 11.51 -23.96 -37.09
CA LYS A 16 11.25 -25.22 -36.37
C LYS A 16 12.52 -25.82 -35.76
N ARG A 17 13.67 -25.68 -36.43
CA ARG A 17 14.97 -26.13 -35.92
C ARG A 17 15.46 -25.24 -34.77
N ILE A 18 15.26 -23.93 -34.83
CA ILE A 18 15.55 -23.00 -33.72
C ILE A 18 14.64 -23.27 -32.51
N ILE A 19 13.34 -23.47 -32.72
CA ILE A 19 12.39 -23.81 -31.65
C ILE A 19 12.75 -25.17 -31.02
N HIS A 20 13.14 -26.15 -31.83
CA HIS A 20 13.57 -27.47 -31.33
C HIS A 20 14.89 -27.39 -30.54
N ILE A 21 15.87 -26.60 -31.01
CA ILE A 21 17.13 -26.34 -30.29
C ILE A 21 16.86 -25.55 -29.00
N GLY A 22 15.96 -24.57 -29.01
CA GLY A 22 15.53 -23.83 -27.82
C GLY A 22 14.85 -24.74 -26.79
N ARG A 23 13.98 -25.65 -27.24
CA ARG A 23 13.30 -26.62 -26.38
C ARG A 23 14.23 -27.69 -25.81
N LEU A 24 15.20 -28.17 -26.61
CA LEU A 24 16.28 -29.06 -26.17
C LEU A 24 17.23 -28.38 -25.18
N ASN A 25 17.51 -27.08 -25.36
CA ASN A 25 18.33 -26.30 -24.41
C ASN A 25 17.61 -26.09 -23.08
N ILE A 26 16.28 -25.90 -23.08
CA ILE A 26 15.47 -25.81 -21.87
C ILE A 26 15.41 -27.16 -21.15
N GLU A 27 15.15 -28.26 -21.87
CA GLU A 27 15.16 -29.61 -21.28
C GLU A 27 16.55 -30.02 -20.76
N MET A 28 17.64 -29.65 -21.48
CA MET A 28 19.01 -29.87 -21.02
C MET A 28 19.36 -29.00 -19.82
N ALA A 29 18.91 -27.74 -19.78
CA ALA A 29 19.05 -26.88 -18.61
C ALA A 29 18.27 -27.43 -17.42
N ASP A 30 17.07 -27.96 -17.61
CA ASP A 30 16.28 -28.61 -16.55
C ASP A 30 16.94 -29.90 -16.02
N VAL A 31 17.58 -30.68 -16.90
CA VAL A 31 18.35 -31.88 -16.53
C VAL A 31 19.66 -31.52 -15.81
N ILE A 32 20.31 -30.43 -16.20
CA ILE A 32 21.54 -29.92 -15.55
C ILE A 32 21.19 -29.26 -14.20
N LYS A 33 20.12 -28.48 -14.10
CA LYS A 33 19.64 -27.85 -12.86
C LYS A 33 19.18 -28.87 -11.82
N LYS A 34 18.58 -30.00 -12.23
CA LYS A 34 18.29 -31.14 -11.35
C LYS A 34 19.55 -31.82 -10.79
N LYS A 35 20.69 -31.72 -11.47
CA LYS A 35 21.97 -32.28 -11.01
C LYS A 35 22.73 -31.38 -10.04
N GLU A 36 22.48 -30.07 -10.06
CA GLU A 36 23.27 -29.08 -9.28
C GLU A 36 22.57 -28.53 -8.02
N GLY A 37 21.34 -28.94 -7.71
CA GLY A 37 20.75 -28.68 -6.39
C GLY A 37 20.34 -27.22 -6.14
N PHE A 38 19.99 -26.46 -7.18
CA PHE A 38 19.38 -25.14 -7.01
C PHE A 38 17.96 -25.29 -6.44
N ALA A 39 17.70 -24.65 -5.31
CA ALA A 39 16.38 -24.63 -4.69
C ALA A 39 15.43 -23.77 -5.55
N MET A 40 14.44 -24.41 -6.15
CA MET A 40 13.38 -23.71 -6.89
C MET A 40 12.27 -23.29 -5.92
N TYR A 41 11.75 -22.08 -6.09
CA TYR A 41 10.65 -21.54 -5.32
C TYR A 41 9.34 -21.65 -6.09
N GLU A 42 8.27 -22.04 -5.40
CA GLU A 42 6.91 -22.10 -5.91
C GLU A 42 6.19 -20.80 -5.52
N HIS A 43 5.78 -20.01 -6.51
CA HIS A 43 5.05 -18.76 -6.34
C HIS A 43 3.57 -19.00 -6.65
N PHE A 44 2.72 -18.94 -5.63
CA PHE A 44 1.27 -18.99 -5.78
C PHE A 44 0.71 -17.58 -5.78
N ILE A 45 -0.06 -17.27 -6.80
CA ILE A 45 -0.48 -15.90 -7.12
C ILE A 45 -1.98 -15.91 -7.37
N LEU A 46 -2.74 -15.17 -6.57
CA LEU A 46 -4.15 -14.89 -6.82
C LEU A 46 -4.28 -13.45 -7.29
N LEU A 47 -4.43 -13.27 -8.60
CA LEU A 47 -4.56 -11.99 -9.27
C LEU A 47 -6.03 -11.54 -9.25
N HIS A 48 -6.26 -10.29 -8.88
CA HIS A 48 -7.51 -9.59 -9.16
C HIS A 48 -7.21 -8.39 -10.05
N SER A 49 -8.02 -8.21 -11.08
CA SER A 49 -7.91 -7.11 -12.04
C SER A 49 -9.21 -6.33 -12.05
N ASP A 50 -9.19 -5.11 -11.52
CA ASP A 50 -10.26 -4.15 -11.77
C ASP A 50 -9.90 -3.35 -13.02
N TYR A 51 -10.56 -3.73 -14.12
CA TYR A 51 -10.36 -3.13 -15.43
C TYR A 51 -10.95 -1.72 -15.54
N SER A 52 -11.81 -1.30 -14.61
CA SER A 52 -12.40 0.04 -14.59
C SER A 52 -11.44 1.08 -14.02
N GLU A 53 -10.64 0.69 -13.02
CA GLU A 53 -9.64 1.53 -12.37
C GLU A 53 -8.20 1.27 -12.88
N GLY A 54 -7.99 0.21 -13.68
CA GLY A 54 -6.65 -0.18 -14.15
C GLY A 54 -5.79 -0.85 -13.09
N LYS A 55 -6.42 -1.31 -12.00
CA LYS A 55 -5.77 -1.88 -10.81
C LYS A 55 -5.56 -3.38 -10.98
N ARG A 56 -4.31 -3.83 -11.00
CA ARG A 56 -3.93 -5.26 -11.04
C ARG A 56 -3.14 -5.61 -9.78
N ILE A 57 -3.80 -6.28 -8.84
CA ILE A 57 -3.23 -6.65 -7.55
C ILE A 57 -3.12 -8.18 -7.43
N ALA A 58 -2.12 -8.68 -6.73
CA ALA A 58 -1.96 -10.11 -6.56
C ALA A 58 -1.62 -10.49 -5.12
N PHE A 59 -2.39 -11.42 -4.54
CA PHE A 59 -1.97 -12.11 -3.33
C PHE A 59 -0.90 -13.14 -3.69
N HIS A 60 0.31 -12.95 -3.18
CA HIS A 60 1.50 -13.70 -3.52
C HIS A 60 2.05 -14.44 -2.29
N GLN A 61 2.11 -15.76 -2.37
CA GLN A 61 2.81 -16.60 -1.39
C GLN A 61 3.92 -17.41 -2.05
N VAL A 62 5.02 -17.57 -1.34
CA VAL A 62 6.19 -18.32 -1.80
C VAL A 62 6.42 -19.51 -0.90
N HIS A 63 6.60 -20.68 -1.50
CA HIS A 63 6.90 -21.91 -0.79
C HIS A 63 8.09 -22.63 -1.45
N GLN A 64 8.85 -23.40 -0.68
CA GLN A 64 9.91 -24.27 -1.20
C GLN A 64 9.37 -25.59 -1.78
N SER A 65 8.05 -25.81 -1.68
CA SER A 65 7.38 -27.04 -2.10
C SER A 65 5.95 -26.76 -2.51
N VAL A 66 5.46 -27.56 -3.45
CA VAL A 66 4.07 -27.51 -3.94
C VAL A 66 3.04 -27.84 -2.84
N LEU A 67 3.47 -28.40 -1.71
CA LEU A 67 2.59 -28.69 -0.58
C LEU A 67 1.87 -27.44 -0.03
N GLY A 68 2.48 -26.26 -0.16
CA GLY A 68 1.84 -24.98 0.21
C GLY A 68 0.62 -24.61 -0.64
N LEU A 69 0.43 -25.28 -1.78
CA LEU A 69 -0.71 -25.05 -2.67
C LEU A 69 -2.04 -25.35 -1.97
N LYS A 70 -2.07 -26.32 -1.05
CA LYS A 70 -3.31 -26.69 -0.36
C LYS A 70 -3.79 -25.54 0.53
N ASP A 71 -2.90 -25.01 1.35
CA ASP A 71 -3.20 -23.89 2.26
C ASP A 71 -3.56 -22.64 1.46
N PHE A 72 -2.80 -22.36 0.40
CA PHE A 72 -3.11 -21.27 -0.52
C PHE A 72 -4.51 -21.43 -1.12
N LYS A 73 -4.84 -22.62 -1.63
CA LYS A 73 -6.15 -22.89 -2.23
C LYS A 73 -7.30 -22.68 -1.24
N GLU A 74 -7.16 -23.17 0.00
CA GLU A 74 -8.15 -22.96 1.06
C GLU A 74 -8.39 -21.47 1.33
N VAL A 75 -7.33 -20.65 1.32
CA VAL A 75 -7.46 -19.18 1.44
C VAL A 75 -8.16 -18.59 0.21
N THR A 76 -7.77 -18.99 -1.00
CA THR A 76 -8.37 -18.47 -2.24
C THR A 76 -9.85 -18.82 -2.37
N ASP A 77 -10.26 -20.01 -1.93
CA ASP A 77 -11.65 -20.46 -1.99
C ASP A 77 -12.53 -19.68 -1.01
N LYS A 78 -11.99 -19.35 0.18
CA LYS A 78 -12.66 -18.45 1.13
C LYS A 78 -12.85 -17.05 0.56
N LEU A 79 -11.79 -16.47 -0.05
CA LEU A 79 -11.85 -15.14 -0.66
C LEU A 79 -12.92 -15.07 -1.75
N LYS A 80 -12.95 -16.05 -2.66
CA LYS A 80 -13.98 -16.14 -3.70
C LYS A 80 -15.39 -16.28 -3.12
N GLY A 81 -15.53 -16.89 -1.94
CA GLY A 81 -16.79 -16.97 -1.23
C GLY A 81 -17.22 -15.64 -0.59
N PHE A 82 -16.28 -14.84 -0.09
CA PHE A 82 -16.56 -13.51 0.47
C PHE A 82 -16.83 -12.45 -0.60
N TYR A 83 -16.19 -12.56 -1.76
CA TYR A 83 -16.28 -11.61 -2.87
C TYR A 83 -16.74 -12.29 -4.17
N PRO A 84 -17.97 -12.84 -4.22
CA PRO A 84 -18.45 -13.63 -5.36
C PRO A 84 -18.59 -12.83 -6.67
N GLU A 85 -18.72 -11.51 -6.58
CA GLU A 85 -18.78 -10.56 -7.70
C GLU A 85 -17.41 -10.28 -8.34
N LEU A 86 -16.31 -10.54 -7.64
CA LEU A 86 -14.97 -10.24 -8.13
C LEU A 86 -14.37 -11.40 -8.94
N SER A 87 -13.65 -11.03 -10.00
CA SER A 87 -12.92 -12.00 -10.82
C SER A 87 -11.50 -12.21 -10.28
N PHE A 88 -11.12 -13.48 -10.10
CA PHE A 88 -9.79 -13.85 -9.64
C PHE A 88 -9.10 -14.81 -10.62
N GLY A 89 -7.88 -14.48 -11.03
CA GLY A 89 -6.97 -15.34 -11.78
C GLY A 89 -6.00 -16.06 -10.84
N PHE A 90 -5.83 -17.38 -10.99
CA PHE A 90 -4.82 -18.13 -10.25
C PHE A 90 -3.62 -18.41 -11.16
N HIS A 91 -2.43 -18.09 -10.68
CA HIS A 91 -1.17 -18.38 -11.36
C HIS A 91 -0.22 -19.12 -10.41
N HIS A 92 0.54 -20.03 -10.99
CA HIS A 92 1.61 -20.74 -10.32
C HIS A 92 2.87 -20.59 -11.16
N VAL A 93 3.89 -19.95 -10.59
CA VAL A 93 5.16 -19.67 -11.25
C VAL A 93 6.28 -20.31 -10.45
N LYS A 94 7.30 -20.83 -11.13
CA LYS A 94 8.44 -21.48 -10.49
C LYS A 94 9.73 -20.80 -10.91
N THR A 95 10.47 -20.26 -9.95
CA THR A 95 11.67 -19.45 -10.20
C THR A 95 12.82 -19.87 -9.29
N GLU A 96 13.99 -19.28 -9.51
CA GLU A 96 15.21 -19.54 -8.72
C GLU A 96 15.30 -18.68 -7.46
N ALA A 97 14.45 -17.65 -7.33
CA ALA A 97 14.46 -16.73 -6.20
C ALA A 97 13.05 -16.41 -5.69
N LYS A 98 12.92 -16.27 -4.36
CA LYS A 98 11.66 -15.95 -3.68
C LYS A 98 11.06 -14.58 -4.01
N THR A 99 11.75 -13.75 -4.79
CA THR A 99 11.37 -12.34 -4.98
C THR A 99 10.37 -12.18 -6.12
N TRP A 100 9.63 -11.07 -6.11
CA TRP A 100 8.68 -10.77 -7.19
C TRP A 100 9.38 -10.44 -8.51
N GLU A 101 10.56 -9.83 -8.45
CA GLU A 101 11.37 -9.53 -9.63
C GLU A 101 11.69 -10.81 -10.42
N SER A 102 11.94 -11.92 -9.72
CA SER A 102 12.15 -13.21 -10.36
C SER A 102 10.91 -13.74 -11.09
N VAL A 103 9.70 -13.42 -10.60
CA VAL A 103 8.43 -13.70 -11.30
C VAL A 103 8.29 -12.83 -12.54
N VAL A 104 8.62 -11.54 -12.45
CA VAL A 104 8.55 -10.59 -13.57
C VAL A 104 9.60 -10.89 -14.65
N GLU A 105 10.79 -11.33 -14.26
CA GLU A 105 11.82 -11.82 -15.18
C GLU A 105 11.39 -13.09 -15.91
N TYR A 106 10.69 -13.98 -15.19
CA TYR A 106 10.13 -15.22 -15.77
C TYR A 106 8.99 -14.93 -16.75
N ASP A 107 8.06 -14.03 -16.39
CA ASP A 107 6.92 -13.65 -17.21
C ASP A 107 6.56 -12.16 -17.06
N LYS A 108 6.72 -11.42 -18.17
CA LYS A 108 6.43 -9.99 -18.25
C LYS A 108 4.96 -9.63 -18.06
N PHE A 109 4.04 -10.61 -18.08
CA PHE A 109 2.64 -10.42 -17.72
C PHE A 109 2.44 -9.81 -16.31
N PHE A 110 3.40 -10.02 -15.41
CA PHE A 110 3.37 -9.55 -14.03
C PHE A 110 4.07 -8.20 -13.81
N GLU A 111 4.62 -7.58 -14.85
CA GLU A 111 5.40 -6.33 -14.75
C GLU A 111 4.59 -5.15 -14.19
N ASP A 112 3.28 -5.13 -14.46
CA ASP A 112 2.32 -4.13 -14.02
C ASP A 112 1.38 -4.64 -12.90
N VAL A 113 1.73 -5.76 -12.26
CA VAL A 113 0.96 -6.35 -11.16
C VAL A 113 1.60 -5.99 -9.83
N PHE A 114 0.78 -5.50 -8.90
CA PHE A 114 1.21 -5.16 -7.55
C PHE A 114 1.07 -6.36 -6.58
N PRO A 115 2.17 -6.97 -6.11
CA PRO A 115 2.12 -8.12 -5.22
C PRO A 115 1.89 -7.72 -3.74
N VAL A 116 1.09 -8.50 -3.03
CA VAL A 116 0.92 -8.42 -1.57
C VAL A 116 1.08 -9.79 -0.94
N ASN A 117 1.82 -9.86 0.16
CA ASN A 117 2.16 -11.11 0.84
C ASN A 117 1.27 -11.43 2.05
N LYS A 118 0.44 -10.47 2.48
CA LYS A 118 -0.50 -10.61 3.61
C LYS A 118 -1.94 -10.60 3.09
N ILE A 119 -2.73 -11.54 3.60
CA ILE A 119 -4.12 -11.73 3.19
C ILE A 119 -4.99 -10.53 3.60
N GLU A 120 -4.74 -9.95 4.76
CA GLU A 120 -5.46 -8.80 5.29
C GLU A 120 -5.27 -7.58 4.39
N THR A 121 -4.04 -7.39 3.89
CA THR A 121 -3.73 -6.34 2.92
C THR A 121 -4.45 -6.59 1.61
N PHE A 122 -4.45 -7.84 1.11
CA PHE A 122 -5.15 -8.19 -0.12
C PHE A 122 -6.66 -7.94 -0.02
N THR A 123 -7.31 -8.37 1.07
CA THR A 123 -8.75 -8.16 1.28
C THR A 123 -9.14 -6.69 1.32
N ARG A 124 -8.30 -5.82 1.89
CA ARG A 124 -8.52 -4.36 1.85
C ARG A 124 -8.52 -3.82 0.42
N PHE A 125 -7.68 -4.38 -0.46
CA PHE A 125 -7.67 -3.96 -1.85
C PHE A 125 -8.88 -4.47 -2.66
N LEU A 126 -9.56 -5.52 -2.19
CA LEU A 126 -10.77 -6.08 -2.83
C LEU A 126 -12.05 -5.36 -2.44
N SER A 127 -12.07 -4.72 -1.27
CA SER A 127 -13.20 -3.93 -0.82
C SER A 127 -13.24 -2.61 -1.58
N ASP A 128 -14.10 -2.49 -2.60
CA ASP A 128 -14.43 -1.23 -3.29
C ASP A 128 -15.09 -0.18 -2.36
N GLU A 129 -15.34 -0.52 -1.09
CA GLU A 129 -15.96 0.31 -0.06
C GLU A 129 -14.96 0.92 0.95
N ASP A 130 -13.65 0.74 0.79
CA ASP A 130 -12.68 1.21 1.79
C ASP A 130 -12.54 2.75 1.74
N GLU A 131 -13.39 3.44 2.51
CA GLU A 131 -13.19 4.83 2.89
C GLU A 131 -11.76 5.06 3.36
N ILE A 132 -11.18 6.20 2.98
CA ILE A 132 -9.83 6.55 3.41
C ILE A 132 -9.82 6.63 4.93
N THR A 133 -8.92 5.84 5.54
CA THR A 133 -8.74 5.83 6.98
C THR A 133 -7.69 6.84 7.41
N SER A 134 -7.74 7.25 8.67
CA SER A 134 -6.68 8.05 9.28
C SER A 134 -5.29 7.39 9.17
N PHE A 135 -5.22 6.06 9.16
CA PHE A 135 -4.00 5.30 8.96
C PHE A 135 -3.42 5.45 7.57
N ASP A 136 -4.26 5.53 6.54
CA ASP A 136 -3.80 5.66 5.16
C ASP A 136 -3.12 7.02 4.97
N ILE A 137 -3.70 8.08 5.51
CA ILE A 137 -3.10 9.41 5.54
C ILE A 137 -1.83 9.44 6.40
N ALA A 138 -1.84 8.82 7.58
CA ALA A 138 -0.65 8.75 8.43
C ALA A 138 0.50 8.03 7.72
N ASN A 139 0.22 6.93 7.04
CA ASN A 139 1.21 6.19 6.25
C ASN A 139 1.72 7.05 5.10
N LEU A 140 0.85 7.75 4.39
CA LEU A 140 1.22 8.64 3.30
C LEU A 140 2.12 9.79 3.79
N ILE A 141 1.80 10.43 4.92
CA ILE A 141 2.67 11.44 5.56
C ILE A 141 4.05 10.84 5.84
N THR A 142 4.11 9.69 6.52
CA THR A 142 5.40 9.07 6.88
C THR A 142 6.18 8.53 5.67
N SER A 143 5.54 8.37 4.52
CA SER A 143 6.22 8.00 3.28
C SER A 143 6.93 9.19 2.62
N LYS A 144 6.48 10.43 2.91
CA LYS A 144 7.05 11.68 2.40
C LYS A 144 7.98 12.36 3.40
N LEU A 145 7.76 12.14 4.69
CA LEU A 145 8.44 12.87 5.76
C LEU A 145 8.76 11.97 6.95
N GLU A 146 10.04 11.89 7.28
CA GLU A 146 10.51 11.35 8.55
C GLU A 146 10.09 12.28 9.70
N CYS A 147 9.35 11.74 10.67
CA CYS A 147 8.87 12.52 11.79
C CYS A 147 8.62 11.66 13.03
N THR A 148 8.62 12.30 14.20
CA THR A 148 8.22 11.64 15.45
C THR A 148 6.70 11.43 15.46
N HIS A 149 6.22 10.49 16.28
CA HIS A 149 4.77 10.25 16.39
C HIS A 149 3.98 11.50 16.82
N LEU A 150 4.57 12.38 17.64
CA LEU A 150 3.94 13.64 18.05
C LEU A 150 3.74 14.55 16.83
N LYS A 151 4.78 14.70 16.00
CA LYS A 151 4.70 15.51 14.78
C LYS A 151 3.71 14.90 13.78
N LEU A 152 3.71 13.58 13.61
CA LEU A 152 2.73 12.87 12.78
C LEU A 152 1.29 13.20 13.19
N GLN A 153 0.97 13.13 14.49
CA GLN A 153 -0.36 13.47 15.00
C GLN A 153 -0.75 14.92 14.70
N LYS A 154 0.20 15.86 14.78
CA LYS A 154 -0.09 17.26 14.44
C LYS A 154 -0.29 17.46 12.94
N LEU A 155 0.54 16.85 12.11
CA LEU A 155 0.40 16.90 10.65
C LEU A 155 -0.91 16.26 10.20
N LEU A 156 -1.31 15.14 10.79
CA LEU A 156 -2.59 14.48 10.51
C LEU A 156 -3.78 15.38 10.88
N TYR A 157 -3.72 16.08 12.02
CA TYR A 157 -4.74 17.07 12.38
C TYR A 157 -4.78 18.25 11.40
N PHE A 158 -3.64 18.83 11.05
CA PHE A 158 -3.60 19.95 10.11
C PHE A 158 -4.03 19.55 8.70
N PHE A 159 -3.72 18.32 8.28
CA PHE A 159 -4.28 17.73 7.07
C PHE A 159 -5.81 17.70 7.14
N TYR A 160 -6.37 17.20 8.25
CA TYR A 160 -7.83 17.16 8.44
C TYR A 160 -8.46 18.54 8.31
N VAL A 161 -7.89 19.54 8.99
CA VAL A 161 -8.36 20.93 8.94
C VAL A 161 -8.27 21.50 7.52
N SER A 162 -7.16 21.30 6.81
CA SER A 162 -6.97 21.75 5.42
C SER A 162 -7.96 21.08 4.47
N TYR A 163 -8.24 19.79 4.66
CA TYR A 163 -9.17 19.03 3.84
C TYR A 163 -10.60 19.53 4.02
N VAL A 164 -11.05 19.66 5.28
CA VAL A 164 -12.38 20.22 5.60
C VAL A 164 -12.50 21.64 5.07
N LYS A 165 -11.45 22.46 5.14
CA LYS A 165 -11.46 23.81 4.58
C LYS A 165 -11.68 23.81 3.05
N LYS A 166 -11.07 22.87 2.34
CA LYS A 166 -11.09 22.82 0.87
C LYS A 166 -12.36 22.16 0.32
N TYR A 167 -12.89 21.15 1.01
CA TYR A 167 -13.97 20.30 0.50
C TYR A 167 -15.24 20.28 1.36
N ALA A 168 -15.23 20.93 2.52
CA ALA A 168 -16.35 20.95 3.48
C ALA A 168 -16.82 19.56 3.96
N GLU A 169 -15.97 18.55 3.84
CA GLU A 169 -16.21 17.16 4.23
C GLU A 169 -15.02 16.61 5.04
N ALA A 170 -15.28 15.63 5.92
CA ALA A 170 -14.22 14.95 6.67
C ALA A 170 -13.42 14.01 5.75
N PRO A 171 -12.07 14.01 5.82
CA PRO A 171 -11.24 13.10 5.04
C PRO A 171 -11.25 11.65 5.54
N PHE A 172 -11.69 11.41 6.78
CA PHE A 172 -11.77 10.09 7.39
C PHE A 172 -12.73 10.11 8.60
N LYS A 173 -13.21 8.94 9.02
CA LYS A 173 -14.25 8.79 10.06
C LYS A 173 -13.71 8.76 11.50
N GLU A 174 -12.44 8.44 11.70
CA GLU A 174 -11.85 8.32 13.03
C GLU A 174 -11.87 9.65 13.78
N LYS A 175 -12.10 9.58 15.09
CA LYS A 175 -12.32 10.75 15.92
C LYS A 175 -11.01 11.43 16.28
N LEU A 176 -11.01 12.76 16.25
CA LEU A 176 -9.98 13.58 16.83
C LEU A 176 -10.28 13.81 18.31
N ILE A 177 -9.37 13.41 19.19
CA ILE A 177 -9.49 13.56 20.64
C ILE A 177 -8.53 14.65 21.13
N ALA A 178 -9.03 15.59 21.92
CA ALA A 178 -8.25 16.67 22.50
C ALA A 178 -7.45 16.19 23.71
N TRP A 179 -6.23 15.74 23.47
CA TRP A 179 -5.28 15.31 24.51
C TRP A 179 -4.37 16.46 24.96
N GLN A 180 -3.54 16.20 25.97
CA GLN A 180 -2.67 17.20 26.60
C GLN A 180 -1.74 17.95 25.62
N HIS A 181 -1.35 17.32 24.50
CA HIS A 181 -0.45 17.89 23.50
C HIS A 181 -1.17 18.15 22.16
N GLY A 182 -2.45 18.50 22.24
CA GLY A 182 -3.27 18.84 21.09
C GLY A 182 -4.14 17.67 20.61
N PRO A 183 -4.79 17.83 19.44
CA PRO A 183 -5.65 16.81 18.81
C PRO A 183 -4.89 15.52 18.48
N VAL A 184 -5.51 14.36 18.72
CA VAL A 184 -4.91 13.04 18.47
C VAL A 184 -5.96 12.12 17.87
N VAL A 185 -5.58 11.38 16.82
CA VAL A 185 -6.32 10.16 16.42
C VAL A 185 -5.74 8.99 17.21
N GLU A 186 -6.56 8.42 18.09
CA GLU A 186 -6.11 7.47 19.12
C GLU A 186 -5.52 6.19 18.52
N GLU A 187 -6.12 5.69 17.45
CA GLU A 187 -5.70 4.50 16.73
C GLU A 187 -4.30 4.71 16.14
N VAL A 188 -4.08 5.83 15.46
CA VAL A 188 -2.76 6.21 14.92
C VAL A 188 -1.73 6.37 16.05
N TYR A 189 -2.13 6.95 17.19
CA TYR A 189 -1.24 7.08 18.34
C TYR A 189 -0.84 5.72 18.89
N ASN A 190 -1.78 4.80 19.06
CA ASN A 190 -1.50 3.48 19.60
C ASN A 190 -0.50 2.69 18.76
N THR A 191 -0.55 2.86 17.44
CA THR A 191 0.41 2.24 16.51
C THR A 191 1.80 2.86 16.58
N TYR A 192 1.90 4.19 16.65
CA TYR A 192 3.18 4.91 16.53
C TYR A 192 3.79 5.37 17.86
N LYS A 193 3.10 5.24 19.01
CA LYS A 193 3.63 5.67 20.32
C LYS A 193 4.89 4.92 20.73
N LYS A 194 5.09 3.69 20.23
CA LYS A 194 6.28 2.86 20.51
C LYS A 194 7.60 3.53 20.11
N TYR A 195 7.57 4.42 19.12
CA TYR A 195 8.73 5.19 18.68
C TYR A 195 9.10 6.32 19.66
N GLY A 196 8.21 6.67 20.60
CA GLY A 196 8.48 7.68 21.63
C GLY A 196 8.89 9.03 21.04
N ARG A 197 10.13 9.43 21.32
CA ARG A 197 10.75 10.66 20.81
C ARG A 197 11.62 10.44 19.56
N SER A 198 11.84 9.19 19.18
CA SER A 198 12.58 8.84 17.98
C SER A 198 11.74 9.12 16.73
N SER A 199 12.43 9.29 15.60
CA SER A 199 11.76 9.33 14.30
C SER A 199 11.05 8.00 14.06
N ILE A 200 9.91 8.05 13.38
CA ILE A 200 9.29 6.86 12.80
C ILE A 200 10.12 6.53 11.57
N ASP A 201 11.19 5.76 11.76
CA ASP A 201 12.06 5.27 10.69
C ASP A 201 11.66 3.87 10.21
N GLU A 202 12.31 3.44 9.12
CA GLU A 202 12.03 2.20 8.39
C GLU A 202 12.49 0.91 9.10
N LEU A 203 13.23 0.99 10.20
CA LEU A 203 13.98 -0.14 10.75
C LEU A 203 13.75 -0.33 12.24
N ILE A 204 12.66 -1.02 12.59
CA ILE A 204 12.61 -1.75 13.87
C ILE A 204 12.20 -3.20 13.56
N GLU A 205 13.16 -4.11 13.69
CA GLU A 205 12.91 -5.53 13.93
C GLU A 205 12.28 -5.66 15.32
N ASP A 206 10.97 -5.90 15.38
CA ASP A 206 10.34 -6.44 16.59
C ASP A 206 9.19 -7.38 16.20
N ASP A 207 9.12 -8.50 16.91
CA ASP A 207 8.47 -9.76 16.56
C ASP A 207 6.93 -9.73 16.53
N ASN A 208 6.29 -8.55 16.54
CA ASN A 208 4.83 -8.44 16.64
C ASN A 208 4.18 -7.34 15.78
N VAL A 209 4.76 -7.00 14.63
CA VAL A 209 4.13 -6.54 13.38
C VAL A 209 5.25 -5.84 12.62
N LEU A 210 5.86 -6.57 11.68
CA LEU A 210 6.66 -5.97 10.62
C LEU A 210 5.67 -5.29 9.66
N ILE A 211 5.41 -4.00 9.87
CA ILE A 211 5.14 -3.10 8.75
C ILE A 211 6.51 -2.71 8.24
N HIS A 212 7.11 -3.52 7.38
CA HIS A 212 8.16 -2.99 6.53
C HIS A 212 7.50 -1.88 5.71
N LYS A 213 7.83 -0.62 5.99
CA LYS A 213 7.53 0.50 5.10
C LYS A 213 8.51 0.49 3.93
N ASP A 214 8.74 -0.69 3.36
CA ASP A 214 9.57 -0.85 2.17
C ASP A 214 8.91 -0.14 0.99
N ASP A 215 9.64 -0.03 -0.11
CA ASP A 215 9.13 0.59 -1.33
C ASP A 215 7.82 -0.07 -1.79
N ALA A 216 7.63 -1.37 -1.54
CA ALA A 216 6.39 -2.07 -1.83
C ALA A 216 5.22 -1.57 -0.96
N PHE A 217 5.39 -1.38 0.35
CA PHE A 217 4.35 -0.81 1.22
C PHE A 217 4.05 0.65 0.86
N LYS A 218 5.08 1.46 0.58
CA LYS A 218 4.89 2.83 0.09
C LYS A 218 4.11 2.80 -1.23
N LEU A 219 4.51 1.99 -2.20
CA LEU A 219 3.78 1.77 -3.45
C LEU A 219 2.36 1.24 -3.22
N SER A 220 2.09 0.45 -2.17
CA SER A 220 0.73 -0.01 -1.80
C SER A 220 -0.16 1.11 -1.30
N VAL A 221 0.42 2.11 -0.64
CA VAL A 221 -0.27 3.30 -0.16
C VAL A 221 -0.46 4.25 -1.34
N TYR A 222 0.62 4.58 -2.06
CA TYR A 222 0.59 5.44 -3.24
C TYR A 222 -0.32 4.90 -4.36
N SER A 223 -0.32 3.59 -4.66
CA SER A 223 -1.21 3.02 -5.68
C SER A 223 -2.69 3.18 -5.33
N ARG A 224 -3.06 3.15 -4.05
CA ARG A 224 -4.42 3.48 -3.60
C ARG A 224 -4.77 4.95 -3.83
N PHE A 225 -3.79 5.86 -3.75
CA PHE A 225 -4.00 7.29 -3.95
C PHE A 225 -3.83 7.77 -5.42
N LEU A 226 -3.22 6.99 -6.30
CA LEU A 226 -2.85 7.45 -7.65
C LEU A 226 -3.87 7.14 -8.76
N GLN A 227 -4.89 6.31 -8.52
CA GLN A 227 -5.70 5.73 -9.61
C GLN A 227 -7.16 6.24 -9.73
N THR A 228 -7.62 7.18 -8.89
CA THR A 228 -8.97 7.79 -9.04
C THR A 228 -8.91 9.31 -8.94
N SER A 229 -9.75 9.99 -9.73
CA SER A 229 -9.93 11.46 -9.74
C SER A 229 -10.33 12.05 -8.38
N SER A 230 -10.91 11.24 -7.48
CA SER A 230 -11.22 11.64 -6.09
C SER A 230 -9.99 11.66 -5.17
N TYR A 231 -8.95 10.87 -5.48
CA TYR A 231 -7.75 10.74 -4.63
C TYR A 231 -6.72 11.85 -4.85
N GLY A 232 -6.70 12.48 -6.03
CA GLY A 232 -5.90 13.69 -6.28
C GLY A 232 -6.17 14.78 -5.23
N LYS A 233 -7.42 14.87 -4.75
CA LYS A 233 -7.82 15.78 -3.68
C LYS A 233 -7.01 15.61 -2.40
N TYR A 234 -6.74 14.36 -1.99
CA TYR A 234 -6.01 14.04 -0.77
C TYR A 234 -4.51 14.34 -0.93
N LEU A 235 -3.95 14.00 -2.09
CA LEU A 235 -2.55 14.32 -2.39
C LEU A 235 -2.31 15.83 -2.44
N ASP A 236 -3.18 16.58 -3.11
CA ASP A 236 -3.10 18.04 -3.20
C ASP A 236 -3.14 18.68 -1.80
N VAL A 237 -4.11 18.28 -0.96
CA VAL A 237 -4.21 18.81 0.41
C VAL A 237 -3.02 18.38 1.26
N LEU A 238 -2.49 17.17 1.05
CA LEU A 238 -1.34 16.70 1.79
C LEU A 238 -0.10 17.52 1.42
N ASP A 239 0.15 17.72 0.13
CA ASP A 239 1.30 18.49 -0.34
C ASP A 239 1.21 19.94 0.16
N GLU A 240 0.04 20.58 0.05
CA GLU A 240 -0.22 21.91 0.64
C GLU A 240 0.02 21.93 2.17
N THR A 241 -0.36 20.87 2.87
CA THR A 241 -0.18 20.75 4.33
C THR A 241 1.30 20.57 4.67
N LEU A 242 2.03 19.73 3.95
CA LEU A 242 3.44 19.49 4.18
C LEU A 242 4.26 20.73 3.84
N ASP A 243 4.04 21.35 2.69
CA ASP A 243 4.69 22.61 2.28
C ASP A 243 4.58 23.69 3.38
N LYS A 244 3.44 23.73 4.06
CA LYS A 244 3.20 24.70 5.13
C LYS A 244 3.81 24.32 6.47
N TYR A 245 3.78 23.05 6.85
CA TYR A 245 4.01 22.62 8.24
C TYR A 245 5.23 21.72 8.44
N GLU A 246 5.84 21.19 7.38
CA GLU A 246 6.95 20.23 7.50
C GLU A 246 8.20 20.85 8.17
N SER A 247 8.44 22.14 7.98
CA SER A 247 9.58 22.85 8.58
C SER A 247 9.38 23.14 10.07
N TYR A 248 8.15 23.00 10.59
CA TYR A 248 7.85 23.28 11.98
C TYR A 248 8.35 22.15 12.89
N ALA A 249 8.90 22.53 14.04
CA ALA A 249 9.14 21.59 15.13
C ALA A 249 7.80 21.05 15.68
N ALA A 250 7.80 19.82 16.20
CA ALA A 250 6.60 19.18 16.74
C ALA A 250 5.88 20.06 17.78
N TRP A 251 6.65 20.68 18.69
CA TRP A 251 6.10 21.58 19.71
C TRP A 251 5.56 22.90 19.16
N SER A 252 6.13 23.42 18.07
CA SER A 252 5.55 24.59 17.39
C SER A 252 4.17 24.26 16.85
N LEU A 253 3.99 23.06 16.29
CA LEU A 253 2.68 22.57 15.85
C LEU A 253 1.70 22.37 17.03
N VAL A 254 2.16 21.85 18.17
CA VAL A 254 1.35 21.79 19.41
C VAL A 254 0.87 23.18 19.80
N ASN A 255 1.77 24.17 19.85
CA ASN A 255 1.44 25.55 20.20
C ASN A 255 0.42 26.17 19.26
N LEU A 256 0.49 25.86 17.96
CA LEU A 256 -0.53 26.27 16.99
C LEU A 256 -1.89 25.65 17.31
N THR A 257 -1.93 24.36 17.66
CA THR A 257 -3.19 23.71 18.05
C THR A 257 -3.77 24.22 19.37
N HIS A 258 -2.97 24.88 20.22
CA HIS A 258 -3.42 25.41 21.51
C HIS A 258 -3.77 26.90 21.47
N GLN A 259 -3.73 27.55 20.30
CA GLN A 259 -4.07 28.97 20.20
C GLN A 259 -5.53 29.22 20.62
N PRO A 260 -5.85 30.36 21.24
CA PRO A 260 -7.21 30.71 21.61
C PRO A 260 -8.17 30.64 20.42
N GLY A 261 -9.33 30.02 20.61
CA GLY A 261 -10.36 29.87 19.57
C GLY A 261 -10.13 28.75 18.57
N THR A 262 -9.04 27.97 18.70
CA THR A 262 -8.88 26.74 17.94
C THR A 262 -9.85 25.65 18.41
N PRO A 263 -10.17 24.63 17.59
CA PRO A 263 -11.06 23.55 17.99
C PRO A 263 -10.60 22.84 19.28
N TRP A 264 -9.30 22.63 19.44
CA TRP A 264 -8.73 22.04 20.66
C TRP A 264 -8.92 22.96 21.88
N ASP A 265 -8.62 24.26 21.76
CA ASP A 265 -8.79 25.23 22.84
C ASP A 265 -10.24 25.31 23.31
N ILE A 266 -11.17 25.37 22.36
CA ILE A 266 -12.62 25.45 22.61
C ILE A 266 -13.10 24.23 23.40
N VAL A 267 -12.85 23.01 22.91
CA VAL A 267 -13.38 21.80 23.58
C VAL A 267 -12.71 21.54 24.93
N THR A 268 -11.48 22.00 25.12
CA THR A 268 -10.73 21.79 26.37
C THR A 268 -10.86 22.94 27.37
N GLU A 269 -11.52 24.04 27.01
CA GLU A 269 -11.60 25.27 27.81
C GLU A 269 -10.20 25.80 28.19
N GLY A 270 -9.29 25.86 27.21
CA GLY A 270 -7.89 26.23 27.42
C GLY A 270 -7.08 25.16 28.15
N GLY A 271 -7.29 23.90 27.81
CA GLY A 271 -6.57 22.75 28.37
C GLY A 271 -7.04 22.27 29.74
N ARG A 272 -8.13 22.81 30.29
CA ARG A 272 -8.69 22.42 31.61
C ARG A 272 -9.47 21.11 31.57
N ARG A 273 -10.00 20.72 30.41
CA ARG A 273 -10.87 19.55 30.21
C ARG A 273 -10.41 18.71 29.03
N LEU A 274 -9.45 17.83 29.27
CA LEU A 274 -8.90 16.94 28.25
C LEU A 274 -9.84 15.76 27.91
N ASN A 275 -9.45 14.97 26.90
CA ASN A 275 -10.14 13.76 26.43
C ASN A 275 -11.53 14.02 25.86
N LYS A 276 -11.73 15.21 25.29
CA LYS A 276 -12.95 15.58 24.58
C LYS A 276 -12.80 15.24 23.10
N VAL A 277 -13.88 14.75 22.49
CA VAL A 277 -13.95 14.62 21.04
C VAL A 277 -14.02 16.03 20.46
N ILE A 278 -13.18 16.30 19.46
CA ILE A 278 -13.26 17.51 18.64
C ILE A 278 -14.25 17.20 17.52
N ASP A 279 -15.42 17.82 17.60
CA ASP A 279 -16.51 17.59 16.67
C ASP A 279 -16.17 18.12 15.26
N GLU A 280 -16.61 17.40 14.23
CA GLU A 280 -16.41 17.79 12.83
C GLU A 280 -17.05 19.15 12.54
N ASP A 281 -18.24 19.42 13.08
CA ASP A 281 -18.94 20.69 12.89
C ASP A 281 -18.18 21.86 13.51
N LEU A 282 -17.46 21.61 14.61
CA LEU A 282 -16.58 22.61 15.21
C LEU A 282 -15.38 22.91 14.30
N ILE A 283 -14.79 21.87 13.68
CA ILE A 283 -13.70 22.06 12.72
C ILE A 283 -14.20 22.81 11.49
N LYS A 284 -15.37 22.45 10.94
CA LYS A 284 -16.02 23.17 9.84
C LYS A 284 -16.21 24.65 10.20
N ALA A 285 -16.82 24.94 11.34
CA ALA A 285 -17.06 26.31 11.79
C ALA A 285 -15.76 27.11 11.94
N TYR A 286 -14.69 26.48 12.45
CA TYR A 286 -13.36 27.07 12.54
C TYR A 286 -12.76 27.39 11.16
N THR A 287 -12.83 26.45 10.20
CA THR A 287 -12.29 26.66 8.85
C THR A 287 -13.02 27.71 8.03
N MET A 288 -14.29 28.01 8.35
CA MET A 288 -15.04 29.08 7.70
C MET A 288 -14.58 30.49 8.16
N GLN A 289 -13.92 30.58 9.31
CA GLN A 289 -13.48 31.86 9.89
C GLN A 289 -12.02 32.22 9.57
N HIS A 290 -11.25 31.27 9.03
CA HIS A 290 -9.79 31.37 8.84
C HIS A 290 -9.33 30.69 7.55
#